data_AF-A0A2H5W4I2-F1
#
_entry.id   AF-A0A2H5W4I2-F1
#
_cell.length_a   1.000
_cell.length_b   1.000
_cell.length_c   1.000
_cell.angle_alpha   90.00
_cell.angle_beta   90.00
_cell.angle_gamma   90.00
#
_symmetry.space_group_name_H-M   'P 1'
#
loop_
_entity.id
_entity.type
_entity.pdbx_description
1 polymer ?
#
loop_
_entity_poly.entity_id
_entity_poly.type
_entity_poly.pdbx_seq_one_letter_code
_entity_poly.pdbx_strand_id
1 'polypeptide(L)'
;MARWAWGLGCLIVLLGFGCASGDPRRGAQVFQERGCPYCHTIGQGPKTGPDLRGVGRRYDATTLELWLTDPEVVYRQTGRRPRNPGFPPMPRIALTAQEIQDLVAFLRRQ
;
A
#
# COMPACT_ATOMS: atom_id res chain seq x y z
N MET A 1 -56.38 -27.34 -8.00
CA MET A 1 -55.10 -27.21 -8.72
C MET A 1 -54.10 -26.55 -7.79
N ALA A 2 -53.33 -27.34 -7.07
CA ALA A 2 -52.32 -26.90 -6.12
C ALA A 2 -51.01 -27.60 -6.45
N ARG A 3 -49.89 -26.97 -6.03
CA ARG A 3 -48.48 -27.42 -6.03
C ARG A 3 -47.63 -26.82 -7.14
N TRP A 4 -46.89 -25.78 -6.79
CA TRP A 4 -45.60 -25.47 -7.40
C TRP A 4 -44.61 -25.20 -6.25
N ALA A 5 -44.10 -26.28 -5.67
CA ALA A 5 -42.94 -26.23 -4.80
C ALA A 5 -41.69 -26.29 -5.68
N TRP A 6 -41.01 -25.17 -5.86
CA TRP A 6 -39.68 -25.13 -6.47
C TRP A 6 -38.70 -24.88 -5.34
N GLY A 7 -38.24 -25.99 -4.76
CA GLY A 7 -37.07 -26.01 -3.90
C GLY A 7 -35.85 -25.69 -4.74
N LEU A 8 -35.40 -24.43 -4.70
CA LEU A 8 -34.06 -24.07 -5.11
C LEU A 8 -33.22 -24.02 -3.85
N GLY A 9 -32.57 -25.15 -3.57
CA GLY A 9 -31.47 -25.22 -2.63
C GLY A 9 -30.37 -24.27 -3.13
N CYS A 10 -30.26 -23.12 -2.48
CA CYS A 10 -29.15 -22.21 -2.68
C CYS A 10 -27.92 -22.87 -2.03
N LEU A 11 -27.21 -23.69 -2.81
CA LEU A 11 -25.88 -24.16 -2.44
C LEU A 11 -24.96 -22.94 -2.57
N ILE A 12 -24.91 -22.11 -1.53
CA ILE A 12 -23.97 -20.99 -1.43
C ILE A 12 -22.59 -21.61 -1.30
N VAL A 13 -21.93 -21.75 -2.44
CA VAL A 13 -20.50 -22.00 -2.51
C VAL A 13 -19.83 -20.74 -1.96
N LEU A 14 -19.48 -20.78 -0.68
CA LEU A 14 -18.61 -19.80 -0.02
C LEU A 14 -17.18 -19.97 -0.57
N LEU A 15 -16.96 -19.66 -1.84
CA LEU A 15 -15.62 -19.36 -2.33
C LEU A 15 -15.25 -18.01 -1.73
N GLY A 16 -14.58 -18.08 -0.59
CA GLY A 16 -14.05 -16.91 0.11
C GLY A 16 -13.23 -16.07 -0.85
N PHE A 17 -13.74 -14.88 -1.15
CA PHE A 17 -12.94 -13.77 -1.64
C PHE A 17 -11.94 -13.42 -0.53
N GLY A 18 -10.80 -14.09 -0.53
CA GLY A 18 -9.67 -13.70 0.29
C GLY A 18 -9.16 -12.35 -0.18
N CYS A 19 -9.56 -11.27 0.49
CA CYS A 19 -8.75 -10.06 0.47
C CYS A 19 -7.38 -10.47 1.01
N ALA A 20 -6.36 -10.46 0.15
CA ALA A 20 -5.00 -10.74 0.56
C ALA A 20 -4.59 -9.72 1.64
N SER A 21 -4.66 -10.12 2.90
CA SER A 21 -4.26 -9.27 4.02
C SER A 21 -2.75 -9.14 4.01
N GLY A 22 -2.24 -7.91 4.10
CA GLY A 22 -0.80 -7.66 4.22
C GLY A 22 -0.21 -8.20 5.53
N ASP A 23 0.97 -8.81 5.46
CA ASP A 23 1.79 -9.15 6.64
C ASP A 23 2.86 -8.07 6.86
N PRO A 24 2.82 -7.34 7.99
CA PRO A 24 3.78 -6.28 8.28
C PRO A 24 5.23 -6.77 8.43
N ARG A 25 5.45 -8.04 8.79
CA ARG A 25 6.81 -8.61 8.88
C ARG A 25 7.40 -8.80 7.50
N ARG A 26 6.62 -9.33 6.55
CA ARG A 26 7.02 -9.37 5.14
C ARG A 26 7.16 -7.96 4.58
N GLY A 27 6.28 -7.03 4.94
CA GLY A 27 6.38 -5.63 4.54
C GLY A 27 7.69 -4.98 4.98
N ALA A 28 8.16 -5.29 6.19
CA ALA A 28 9.48 -4.85 6.67
C ALA A 28 10.63 -5.41 5.82
N GLN A 29 10.55 -6.68 5.42
CA GLN A 29 11.54 -7.32 4.54
C GLN A 29 11.52 -6.68 3.14
N VAL A 30 10.34 -6.55 2.53
CA VAL A 30 10.16 -5.89 1.23
C VAL A 30 10.69 -4.46 1.26
N PHE A 31 10.46 -3.72 2.34
CA PHE A 31 10.99 -2.36 2.52
C PHE A 31 12.51 -2.34 2.36
N GLN A 32 13.22 -3.29 2.99
CA GLN A 32 14.67 -3.41 2.87
C GLN A 32 15.10 -3.83 1.45
N GLU A 33 14.49 -4.90 0.93
CA GLU A 33 14.90 -5.54 -0.34
C GLU A 33 14.61 -4.68 -1.57
N ARG A 34 13.53 -3.90 -1.56
CA ARG A 34 13.11 -3.03 -2.67
C ARG A 34 13.77 -1.65 -2.63
N GLY A 35 14.73 -1.44 -1.73
CA GLY A 35 15.59 -0.26 -1.70
C GLY A 35 14.94 1.00 -1.12
N CYS A 36 13.81 0.88 -0.41
CA CYS A 36 13.17 2.02 0.24
C CYS A 36 14.12 2.79 1.21
N PRO A 37 15.00 2.12 2.00
CA PRO A 37 16.00 2.78 2.86
C PRO A 37 17.00 3.67 2.13
N TYR A 38 17.19 3.49 0.82
CA TYR A 38 18.11 4.34 0.07
C TYR A 38 17.65 5.80 0.08
N CYS A 39 16.34 6.04 0.09
CA CYS A 39 15.75 7.37 0.10
C CYS A 39 15.08 7.73 1.42
N HIS A 40 14.47 6.78 2.10
CA HIS A 40 13.66 7.01 3.30
C HIS A 40 14.34 6.50 4.56
N THR A 41 14.07 7.16 5.68
CA THR A 41 14.41 6.65 7.01
C THR A 41 13.12 6.38 7.80
N ILE A 42 13.28 5.76 8.98
CA ILE A 42 12.21 5.60 9.96
C ILE A 42 12.68 6.19 11.31
N GLY A 43 12.35 7.46 11.52
CA GLY A 43 12.61 8.29 12.71
C GLY A 43 14.06 8.65 12.93
N GLN A 44 14.81 8.81 11.84
CA GLN A 44 16.18 9.34 11.85
C GLN A 44 16.26 10.67 11.09
N GLY A 45 15.12 11.25 10.70
CA GLY A 45 15.04 12.48 9.92
C GLY A 45 15.03 12.24 8.41
N PRO A 46 14.74 13.28 7.62
CA PRO A 46 14.69 13.17 6.16
C PRO A 46 16.07 12.86 5.56
N LYS A 47 16.07 12.14 4.44
CA LYS A 47 17.25 11.88 3.62
C LYS A 47 16.97 12.41 2.20
N THR A 48 16.98 11.55 1.18
CA THR A 48 16.54 11.92 -0.18
C THR A 48 15.01 12.06 -0.25
N GLY A 49 14.30 11.21 0.50
CA GLY A 49 12.87 11.30 0.76
C GLY A 49 12.59 11.72 2.21
N PRO A 50 11.33 12.08 2.52
CA PRO A 50 10.92 12.37 3.88
C PRO A 50 11.05 11.15 4.80
N ASP A 51 11.20 11.40 6.09
CA ASP A 51 11.08 10.38 7.12
C ASP A 51 9.67 9.75 7.09
N LEU A 52 9.61 8.42 7.21
CA LEU A 52 8.37 7.64 7.20
C LEU A 52 7.83 7.34 8.60
N ARG A 53 8.51 7.76 9.68
CA ARG A 53 7.90 7.73 11.02
C ARG A 53 6.58 8.50 11.02
N GLY A 54 5.55 7.91 11.62
CA GLY A 54 4.18 8.42 11.66
C GLY A 54 3.48 8.46 10.31
N VAL A 55 3.99 7.82 9.24
CA VAL A 55 3.35 7.88 7.92
C VAL A 55 1.95 7.26 7.93
N GLY A 56 1.73 6.22 8.75
CA GLY A 56 0.42 5.61 8.96
C GLY A 56 -0.63 6.51 9.61
N ARG A 57 -0.21 7.62 10.23
CA ARG A 57 -1.12 8.65 10.75
C ARG A 57 -1.36 9.78 9.75
N ARG A 58 -0.45 9.94 8.78
CA ARG A 58 -0.53 11.00 7.75
C ARG A 58 -1.33 10.57 6.53
N TYR A 59 -1.34 9.27 6.24
CA TYR A 59 -1.99 8.69 5.09
C TYR A 59 -2.76 7.43 5.50
N ASP A 60 -3.96 7.27 4.96
CA ASP A 60 -4.73 6.04 5.08
C ASP A 60 -4.16 4.93 4.17
N ALA A 61 -4.71 3.72 4.30
CA ALA A 61 -4.24 2.56 3.55
C ALA A 61 -4.31 2.78 2.02
N THR A 62 -5.39 3.37 1.54
CA THR A 62 -5.62 3.65 0.12
C THR A 62 -4.60 4.64 -0.44
N THR A 63 -4.30 5.70 0.31
CA THR A 63 -3.30 6.69 -0.12
C THR A 63 -1.89 6.10 -0.09
N LEU A 64 -1.57 5.25 0.90
CA LEU A 64 -0.29 4.52 0.94
C LEU A 64 -0.16 3.57 -0.25
N GLU A 65 -1.21 2.83 -0.59
CA GLU A 65 -1.24 1.96 -1.76
C GLU A 65 -1.04 2.76 -3.07
N LEU A 66 -1.65 3.94 -3.16
CA LEU A 66 -1.49 4.82 -4.31
C LEU A 66 -0.05 5.36 -4.43
N TRP A 67 0.59 5.73 -3.33
CA TRP A 67 2.02 6.10 -3.31
C TRP A 67 2.91 4.98 -3.84
N LEU A 68 2.60 3.72 -3.51
CA LEU A 68 3.38 2.55 -3.90
C LEU A 68 3.10 2.11 -5.34
N THR A 69 1.91 2.38 -5.86
CA THR A 69 1.48 2.02 -7.22
C THR A 69 1.88 3.08 -8.25
N ASP A 70 1.51 4.34 -7.98
CA ASP A 70 1.82 5.47 -8.85
C ASP A 70 1.95 6.78 -8.04
N PRO A 71 3.17 7.12 -7.58
CA PRO A 71 3.40 8.35 -6.82
C PRO A 71 3.08 9.62 -7.61
N GLU A 72 3.05 9.57 -8.96
CA GLU A 72 2.72 10.72 -9.80
C GLU A 72 1.28 11.19 -9.58
N VAL A 73 0.36 10.25 -9.36
CA VAL A 73 -1.04 10.57 -9.09
C VAL A 73 -1.14 11.37 -7.80
N VAL A 74 -0.43 10.95 -6.75
CA VAL A 74 -0.44 11.66 -5.47
C VAL A 74 0.22 13.03 -5.60
N TYR A 75 1.32 13.15 -6.33
CA TYR A 75 1.95 14.44 -6.58
C TYR A 75 1.03 15.40 -7.32
N ARG A 76 0.29 14.94 -8.33
CA ARG A 76 -0.67 15.75 -9.07
C ARG A 76 -1.85 16.19 -8.20
N GLN A 77 -2.38 15.29 -7.37
CA GLN A 77 -3.51 15.58 -6.48
C GLN A 77 -3.13 16.54 -5.36
N THR A 78 -1.92 16.43 -4.81
CA THR A 78 -1.49 17.21 -3.64
C THR A 78 -0.70 18.47 -3.98
N GLY A 79 -0.16 18.57 -5.21
CA GLY A 79 0.77 19.64 -5.61
C GLY A 79 2.14 19.56 -4.92
N ARG A 80 2.43 18.48 -4.18
CA ARG A 80 3.64 18.35 -3.33
C ARG A 80 4.83 17.72 -4.05
N ARG A 81 4.91 17.85 -5.38
CA ARG A 81 6.06 17.33 -6.14
C ARG A 81 7.34 18.06 -5.74
N PRO A 82 8.39 17.36 -5.30
CA PRO A 82 9.70 17.98 -5.08
C PRO A 82 10.23 18.61 -6.37
N ARG A 83 10.69 19.87 -6.29
CA ARG A 83 11.29 20.62 -7.42
C ARG A 83 12.73 21.05 -7.17
N ASN A 84 13.22 20.87 -5.94
CA ASN A 84 14.56 21.31 -5.55
C ASN A 84 15.62 20.29 -6.01
N PRO A 85 16.79 20.74 -6.48
CA PRO A 85 17.91 19.86 -6.80
C PRO A 85 18.28 18.95 -5.61
N GLY A 86 18.52 17.66 -5.88
CA GLY A 86 18.87 16.67 -4.85
C GLY A 86 17.70 15.94 -4.18
N PHE A 87 16.46 16.40 -4.40
CA PHE A 87 15.24 15.74 -3.91
C PHE A 87 14.37 15.33 -5.10
N PRO A 88 14.71 14.25 -5.82
CA PRO A 88 13.89 13.78 -6.92
C PRO A 88 12.51 13.30 -6.42
N PRO A 89 11.47 13.33 -7.26
CA PRO A 89 10.21 12.65 -6.94
C PRO A 89 10.47 11.16 -6.69
N MET A 90 9.63 10.56 -5.84
CA MET A 90 9.67 9.12 -5.57
C MET A 90 9.56 8.34 -6.90
N PRO A 91 10.51 7.45 -7.21
CA PRO A 91 10.47 6.67 -8.43
C PRO A 91 9.35 5.63 -8.38
N ARG A 92 8.92 5.15 -9.54
CA ARG A 92 8.08 3.94 -9.63
C ARG A 92 8.95 2.73 -9.30
N ILE A 93 8.62 2.03 -8.22
CA ILE A 93 9.28 0.77 -7.85
C ILE A 93 8.41 -0.37 -8.35
N ALA A 94 9.00 -1.35 -9.03
CA ALA A 94 8.28 -2.54 -9.44
C ALA A 94 7.93 -3.38 -8.21
N LEU A 95 6.66 -3.38 -7.84
CA LEU A 95 6.11 -4.13 -6.71
C LEU A 95 4.95 -4.99 -7.20
N THR A 96 4.85 -6.21 -6.67
CA THR A 96 3.67 -7.04 -6.84
C THR A 96 2.52 -6.55 -5.96
N ALA A 97 1.28 -6.94 -6.29
CA ALA A 97 0.11 -6.59 -5.49
C ALA A 97 0.26 -7.05 -4.02
N GLN A 98 0.83 -8.23 -3.77
CA GLN A 98 1.04 -8.73 -2.42
C GLN A 98 2.08 -7.90 -1.65
N GLU A 99 3.18 -7.51 -2.30
CA GLU A 99 4.21 -6.66 -1.70
C GLU A 99 3.67 -5.29 -1.33
N ILE A 100 2.80 -4.72 -2.16
CA ILE A 100 2.11 -3.47 -1.85
C ILE A 100 1.27 -3.63 -0.59
N GLN A 101 0.45 -4.68 -0.48
CA GLN A 101 -0.37 -4.92 0.70
C GLN A 101 0.48 -5.15 1.97
N ASP A 102 1.57 -5.91 1.85
CA ASP A 102 2.51 -6.15 2.95
C ASP A 102 3.20 -4.83 3.39
N LEU A 103 3.65 -4.00 2.44
CA LEU A 103 4.22 -2.68 2.71
C LEU A 103 3.21 -1.73 3.35
N VAL A 104 1.96 -1.69 2.89
CA VAL A 104 0.91 -0.89 3.53
C VAL A 104 0.71 -1.34 4.98
N ALA A 105 0.64 -2.66 5.24
CA ALA A 105 0.50 -3.19 6.59
C ALA A 105 1.68 -2.80 7.50
N PHE A 106 2.90 -2.78 6.96
CA PHE A 106 4.11 -2.33 7.66
C PHE A 106 4.15 -0.81 7.89
N LEU A 107 3.90 -0.01 6.86
CA LEU A 107 3.97 1.46 6.88
C LEU A 107 2.91 2.07 7.81
N ARG A 108 1.75 1.44 7.94
CA ARG A 108 0.71 1.86 8.87
C ARG A 108 1.12 1.76 10.35
N ARG A 109 2.19 1.03 10.66
CA ARG A 109 2.73 0.86 12.02
C ARG A 109 3.93 1.74 12.32
N GLN A 110 4.35 2.59 11.38
CA GLN A 110 5.49 3.50 11.54
C GLN A 110 5.07 4.84 12.12
#